data_AF-A0A4Q3V2U8-F1
#
_entry.id   AF-A0A4Q3V2U8-F1
#
_cell.length_a   1.000
_cell.length_b   1.000
_cell.length_c   1.000
_cell.angle_alpha   90.00
_cell.angle_beta   90.00
_cell.angle_gamma   90.00
#
_symmetry.space_group_name_H-M   'P 1'
#
loop_
_entity.id
_entity.type
_entity.pdbx_description
1 polymer ?
#
loop_
_entity_poly.entity_id
_entity_poly.type
_entity_poly.pdbx_seq_one_letter_code
_entity_poly.pdbx_strand_id
1 'polypeptide(L)'
;MRKLSITASLTALALSLALAQPAAAQRIDANSGVRLADETAGSVEGPKAIAGTRAFESPIPHFKDLKPWDPNYKAPRTSWGKADLQGVWSTASLTALTRGGGRGGANIDTLVIPPEKVNGLLDNAQYTQAARDSQKRTDPNSGVFTDRNPDAGYNAFWIDPGSEYGRVNGEWRSSWITSPANGQIPYNRAGN
;
A
#
# COMPACT_ATOMS: atom_id res chain seq x y z
N MET A 1 -49.03 -52.23 9.08
CA MET A 1 -47.91 -51.79 8.22
C MET A 1 -47.98 -50.29 8.03
N ARG A 2 -47.01 -49.54 8.58
CA ARG A 2 -46.88 -48.07 8.47
C ARG A 2 -46.37 -47.70 7.07
N LYS A 3 -47.05 -46.80 6.36
CA LYS A 3 -46.46 -46.05 5.25
C LYS A 3 -45.85 -44.77 5.84
N LEU A 4 -44.51 -44.68 5.85
CA LEU A 4 -43.81 -43.42 6.17
C LEU A 4 -43.97 -42.47 4.97
N SER A 5 -44.60 -41.31 5.19
CA SER A 5 -44.60 -40.21 4.22
C SER A 5 -43.35 -39.37 4.45
N ILE A 6 -42.53 -39.27 3.41
CA ILE A 6 -41.39 -38.36 3.32
C ILE A 6 -41.96 -36.95 3.13
N THR A 7 -42.27 -36.26 4.22
CA THR A 7 -42.72 -34.85 4.18
C THR A 7 -42.04 -34.03 5.27
N ALA A 8 -40.72 -34.23 5.43
CA ALA A 8 -39.91 -33.43 6.32
C ALA A 8 -38.57 -33.14 5.64
N SER A 9 -38.56 -32.31 4.58
CA SER A 9 -37.28 -31.82 4.04
C SER A 9 -37.31 -30.65 3.03
N LEU A 10 -38.42 -29.91 2.84
CA LEU A 10 -38.38 -28.67 2.04
C LEU A 10 -38.54 -27.39 2.86
N THR A 11 -39.28 -27.41 3.95
CA THR A 11 -39.52 -26.21 4.77
C THR A 11 -38.30 -25.80 5.61
N ALA A 12 -37.47 -26.77 6.03
CA ALA A 12 -36.25 -26.47 6.80
C ALA A 12 -35.13 -25.86 5.93
N LEU A 13 -35.04 -26.23 4.64
CA LEU A 13 -34.01 -25.71 3.73
C LEU A 13 -34.35 -24.31 3.22
N ALA A 14 -35.65 -24.00 3.06
CA ALA A 14 -36.11 -22.65 2.71
C ALA A 14 -35.89 -21.65 3.85
N LEU A 15 -35.98 -22.09 5.12
CA LEU A 15 -35.80 -21.20 6.27
C LEU A 15 -34.32 -20.91 6.57
N SER A 16 -33.40 -21.81 6.24
CA SER A 16 -31.95 -21.55 6.37
C SER A 16 -31.39 -20.63 5.29
N LEU A 17 -32.00 -20.59 4.09
CA LEU A 17 -31.60 -19.65 3.03
C LEU A 17 -32.14 -18.22 3.25
N ALA A 18 -33.22 -18.07 4.01
CA ALA A 18 -33.82 -16.77 4.31
C ALA A 18 -33.14 -16.01 5.47
N LEU A 19 -32.27 -16.66 6.24
CA LEU A 19 -31.56 -16.07 7.39
C LEU A 19 -30.08 -15.78 7.12
N ALA A 20 -29.55 -16.14 5.94
CA ALA A 20 -28.28 -15.61 5.49
C ALA A 20 -28.51 -14.17 5.04
N GLN A 21 -28.43 -13.23 5.97
CA GLN A 21 -28.29 -11.82 5.61
C GLN A 21 -27.05 -11.72 4.70
N PRO A 22 -27.16 -11.17 3.47
CA PRO A 22 -25.95 -10.81 2.74
C PRO A 22 -25.17 -9.90 3.68
N ALA A 23 -23.86 -10.13 3.83
CA ALA A 23 -22.98 -9.29 4.63
C ALA A 23 -23.37 -7.84 4.38
N ALA A 24 -23.98 -7.19 5.37
CA ALA A 24 -24.61 -5.91 5.19
C ALA A 24 -23.49 -4.90 5.00
N ALA A 25 -23.11 -4.64 3.75
CA ALA A 25 -22.44 -3.42 3.40
C ALA A 25 -23.27 -2.28 4.00
N GLN A 26 -22.62 -1.41 4.78
CA GLN A 26 -23.26 -0.29 5.46
C GLN A 26 -24.14 0.46 4.45
N ARG A 27 -25.46 0.40 4.66
CA ARG A 27 -26.43 0.92 3.69
C ARG A 27 -26.24 2.44 3.64
N ILE A 28 -25.81 2.97 2.50
CA ILE A 28 -25.65 4.41 2.30
C ILE A 28 -27.05 5.01 2.23
N ASP A 29 -27.51 5.58 3.35
CA ASP A 29 -28.79 6.28 3.47
C ASP A 29 -28.59 7.72 4.00
N ALA A 30 -29.69 8.46 4.13
CA ALA A 30 -29.66 9.87 4.55
C ALA A 30 -29.04 10.08 5.94
N ASN A 31 -29.01 9.05 6.80
CA ASN A 31 -28.46 9.10 8.15
C ASN A 31 -27.05 8.50 8.24
N SER A 32 -26.57 7.84 7.17
CA SER A 32 -25.25 7.20 7.12
C SER A 32 -24.07 8.18 7.09
N GLY A 33 -24.32 9.47 6.84
CA GLY A 33 -23.28 10.50 6.68
C GLY A 33 -22.49 10.41 5.37
N VAL A 34 -22.78 9.41 4.53
CA VAL A 34 -22.19 9.20 3.21
C VAL A 34 -23.33 9.26 2.18
N ARG A 35 -23.09 9.82 0.99
CA ARG A 35 -24.08 9.91 -0.09
C ARG A 35 -23.42 9.53 -1.42
N LEU A 36 -24.18 8.92 -2.31
CA LEU A 36 -23.74 8.65 -3.68
C LEU A 36 -23.58 10.00 -4.39
N ALA A 37 -22.41 10.26 -4.98
CA ALA A 37 -22.14 11.51 -5.67
C ALA A 37 -22.95 11.59 -6.98
N ASP A 38 -23.69 12.68 -7.16
CA ASP A 38 -24.53 13.03 -8.31
C ASP A 38 -23.87 14.23 -9.05
N GLU A 39 -24.12 14.42 -10.35
CA GLU A 39 -23.58 15.53 -11.16
C GLU A 39 -24.01 16.93 -10.67
N THR A 40 -25.06 17.01 -9.87
CA THR A 40 -25.59 18.19 -9.18
C THR A 40 -25.10 18.31 -7.73
N ALA A 41 -24.38 17.30 -7.22
CA ALA A 41 -23.89 17.31 -5.85
C ALA A 41 -22.70 18.29 -5.73
N GLY A 42 -22.96 19.45 -5.11
CA GLY A 42 -21.89 20.34 -4.66
C GLY A 42 -20.89 19.61 -3.77
N SER A 43 -19.67 20.15 -3.66
CA SER A 43 -18.59 19.52 -2.88
C SER A 43 -19.06 19.19 -1.47
N VAL A 44 -19.14 17.89 -1.16
CA VAL A 44 -19.39 17.42 0.20
C VAL A 44 -18.17 17.78 1.04
N GLU A 45 -18.38 18.42 2.19
CA GLU A 45 -17.30 18.69 3.14
C GLU A 45 -16.63 17.35 3.46
N GLY A 46 -15.38 17.18 3.03
CA GLY A 46 -14.64 15.93 3.17
C GLY A 46 -14.52 15.52 4.64
N PRO A 47 -14.09 14.27 4.92
CA PRO A 47 -13.89 13.82 6.29
C PRO A 47 -13.01 14.82 7.05
N LYS A 48 -13.57 15.46 8.09
CA LYS A 48 -12.81 16.32 9.00
C LYS A 48 -11.76 15.45 9.67
N ALA A 49 -10.50 15.85 9.58
CA ALA A 49 -9.43 15.12 10.24
C ALA A 49 -9.77 15.00 11.73
N ILE A 50 -9.83 13.76 12.24
CA ILE A 50 -10.04 13.46 13.66
C ILE A 50 -8.96 14.14 14.54
N ALA A 51 -7.82 14.49 13.94
CA ALA A 51 -6.68 15.17 14.57
C ALA A 51 -6.83 16.70 14.73
N GLY A 52 -7.96 17.32 14.38
CA GLY A 52 -8.15 18.78 14.47
C GLY A 52 -7.58 19.56 13.28
N THR A 53 -7.31 20.86 13.45
CA THR A 53 -6.85 21.77 12.36
C THR A 53 -5.41 21.52 11.91
N ARG A 54 -4.72 20.55 12.50
CA ARG A 54 -3.32 20.24 12.22
C ARG A 54 -3.19 18.72 12.11
N ALA A 55 -2.51 18.24 11.08
CA ALA A 55 -2.11 16.84 11.01
C ALA A 55 -1.19 16.52 12.21
N PHE A 56 -1.20 15.27 12.67
CA PHE A 56 -0.19 14.79 13.63
C PHE A 56 1.21 15.05 13.06
N GLU A 57 1.97 15.93 13.69
CA GLU A 57 3.37 16.13 13.37
C GLU A 57 4.17 15.04 14.10
N SER A 58 4.74 14.13 13.31
CA SER A 58 5.59 13.08 13.84
C SER A 58 6.80 13.72 14.57
N PRO A 59 7.12 13.29 15.81
CA PRO A 59 8.35 13.71 16.48
C PRO A 59 9.62 13.14 15.81
N ILE A 60 9.45 12.23 14.85
CA ILE A 60 10.52 11.66 14.02
C ILE A 60 10.61 12.51 12.74
N PRO A 61 11.82 12.94 12.32
CA PRO A 61 11.99 13.67 11.06
C PRO A 61 11.41 12.87 9.90
N HIS A 62 10.67 13.56 9.02
CA HIS A 62 10.20 12.93 7.79
C HIS A 62 11.39 12.57 6.90
N PHE A 63 11.24 11.60 6.01
CA PHE A 63 12.29 11.21 5.07
C PHE A 63 12.85 12.39 4.25
N LYS A 64 12.00 13.38 3.94
CA LYS A 64 12.40 14.63 3.27
C LYS A 64 13.34 15.52 4.09
N ASP A 65 13.33 15.40 5.42
CA ASP A 65 14.06 16.23 6.37
C ASP A 65 15.40 15.58 6.80
N LEU A 66 15.74 14.41 6.24
CA LEU A 66 16.98 13.70 6.56
C LEU A 66 18.21 14.49 6.07
N LYS A 67 19.11 14.77 7.01
CA LYS A 67 20.40 15.41 6.76
C LYS A 67 21.41 14.38 6.19
N PRO A 68 22.49 14.84 5.54
CA PRO A 68 23.63 13.97 5.26
C PRO A 68 24.12 13.26 6.53
N TRP A 69 24.67 12.05 6.35
CA TRP A 69 25.19 11.27 7.46
C TRP A 69 26.24 12.05 8.25
N ASP A 70 26.06 12.12 9.57
CA ASP A 70 27.03 12.71 10.49
C ASP A 70 28.06 11.63 10.89
N PRO A 71 29.35 11.81 10.56
CA PRO A 71 30.40 10.87 10.97
C PRO A 71 30.56 10.76 12.49
N ASN A 72 30.04 11.72 13.27
CA ASN A 72 30.03 11.67 14.73
C ASN A 72 28.73 11.11 15.31
N TYR A 73 27.82 10.61 14.48
CA TYR A 73 26.55 10.03 14.93
C TYR A 73 26.80 8.87 15.90
N LYS A 74 26.20 8.97 17.09
CA LYS A 74 26.18 7.89 18.08
C LYS A 74 24.79 7.28 18.11
N ALA A 75 24.68 6.04 17.64
CA ALA A 75 23.41 5.30 17.66
C ALA A 75 22.87 5.22 19.10
N PRO A 76 21.56 5.46 19.31
CA PRO A 76 20.96 5.38 20.63
C PRO A 76 21.12 3.97 21.21
N ARG A 77 21.25 3.90 22.53
CA ARG A 77 21.41 2.65 23.26
C ARG A 77 20.41 2.57 24.40
N THR A 78 19.92 1.37 24.61
CA THR A 78 19.10 1.02 25.77
C THR A 78 19.89 1.23 27.07
N SER A 79 19.21 1.34 28.20
CA SER A 79 19.84 1.47 29.52
C SER A 79 20.79 0.32 29.88
N TRP A 80 20.66 -0.82 29.20
CA TRP A 80 21.53 -2.01 29.34
C TRP A 80 22.58 -2.12 28.23
N GLY A 81 22.83 -1.04 27.48
CA GLY A 81 23.95 -0.92 26.54
C GLY A 81 23.79 -1.61 25.19
N LYS A 82 22.60 -2.13 24.85
CA LYS A 82 22.30 -2.67 23.51
C LYS A 82 21.81 -1.57 22.56
N ALA A 83 21.90 -1.82 21.25
CA ALA A 83 21.32 -0.93 20.25
C ALA A 83 19.85 -0.69 20.53
N ASP A 84 19.44 0.56 20.54
CA ASP A 84 18.03 0.94 20.67
C ASP A 84 17.38 0.99 19.29
N LEU A 85 16.46 0.06 19.04
CA LEU A 85 15.67 -0.02 17.80
C LEU A 85 14.21 0.37 18.05
N GLN A 86 13.91 1.03 19.17
CA GLN A 86 12.57 1.56 19.41
C GLN A 86 12.25 2.69 18.42
N GLY A 87 10.96 2.85 18.11
CA GLY A 87 10.48 3.86 17.17
C GLY A 87 9.44 3.30 16.20
N VAL A 88 9.03 4.15 15.26
CA VAL A 88 8.17 3.78 14.13
C VAL A 88 9.06 3.52 12.94
N TRP A 89 8.96 2.32 12.37
CA TRP A 89 9.72 1.89 11.21
C TRP A 89 8.76 1.50 10.10
N SER A 90 9.12 1.80 8.86
CA SER A 90 8.42 1.30 7.68
C SER A 90 9.41 0.62 6.76
N THR A 91 8.97 -0.47 6.14
CA THR A 91 9.70 -1.16 5.06
C THR A 91 9.20 -0.73 3.68
N ALA A 92 8.24 0.19 3.61
CA ALA A 92 7.68 0.69 2.36
C ALA A 92 8.74 1.49 1.59
N SER A 93 9.16 0.98 0.43
CA SER A 93 10.16 1.63 -0.41
C SER A 93 10.05 1.19 -1.86
N LEU A 94 10.20 2.17 -2.77
CA LEU A 94 10.35 1.91 -4.19
C LEU A 94 11.76 1.43 -4.55
N THR A 95 12.74 1.55 -3.65
CA THR A 95 14.10 1.08 -3.90
C THR A 95 14.17 -0.43 -3.73
N ALA A 96 14.50 -1.10 -4.83
CA ALA A 96 14.75 -2.53 -4.83
C ALA A 96 16.03 -2.90 -4.05
N LEU A 97 16.09 -4.14 -3.59
CA LEU A 97 17.30 -4.70 -2.99
C LEU A 97 18.48 -4.68 -3.99
N THR A 98 18.24 -5.23 -5.19
CA THR A 98 19.22 -5.36 -6.27
C THR A 98 19.10 -4.28 -7.33
N ARG A 99 20.21 -3.93 -7.98
CA ARG A 99 20.24 -2.94 -9.07
C ARG A 99 19.78 -3.54 -10.40
N GLY A 100 19.22 -2.70 -11.26
CA GLY A 100 18.88 -3.03 -12.64
C GLY A 100 17.38 -2.94 -12.92
N GLY A 101 16.96 -3.63 -13.97
CA GLY A 101 15.57 -3.74 -14.38
C GLY A 101 14.86 -4.97 -13.82
N GLY A 102 13.53 -4.92 -13.76
CA GLY A 102 12.71 -6.00 -13.24
C GLY A 102 11.60 -5.49 -12.33
N ARG A 103 10.85 -6.41 -11.71
CA ARG A 103 9.73 -6.07 -10.83
C ARG A 103 10.25 -5.27 -9.62
N GLY A 104 9.98 -3.97 -9.60
CA GLY A 104 10.40 -3.04 -8.54
C GLY A 104 11.77 -2.36 -8.74
N GLY A 105 12.51 -2.69 -9.80
CA GLY A 105 13.79 -2.03 -10.12
C GLY A 105 13.60 -0.68 -10.82
N ALA A 106 14.52 0.26 -10.61
CA ALA A 106 14.47 1.58 -11.23
C ALA A 106 14.88 1.60 -12.72
N ASN A 107 15.35 0.47 -13.29
CA ASN A 107 16.00 0.42 -14.62
C ASN A 107 17.18 1.41 -14.72
N ILE A 108 17.96 1.52 -13.65
CA ILE A 108 19.15 2.38 -13.55
C ILE A 108 20.35 1.52 -13.15
N ASP A 109 21.43 1.58 -13.93
CA ASP A 109 22.64 0.75 -13.73
C ASP A 109 23.68 1.39 -12.80
N THR A 110 23.47 2.64 -12.40
CA THR A 110 24.26 3.36 -11.38
C THR A 110 23.63 3.24 -10.00
N LEU A 111 24.42 3.34 -8.92
CA LEU A 111 23.90 3.32 -7.54
C LEU A 111 22.97 4.51 -7.25
N VAL A 112 23.27 5.65 -7.85
CA VAL A 112 22.53 6.90 -7.69
C VAL A 112 21.62 7.10 -8.89
N ILE A 113 20.35 7.37 -8.61
CA ILE A 113 19.38 7.80 -9.62
C ILE A 113 19.70 9.26 -9.98
N PRO A 114 19.90 9.59 -11.26
CA PRO A 114 20.09 10.97 -11.69
C PRO A 114 18.91 11.84 -11.26
N PRO A 115 19.11 13.01 -10.60
CA PRO A 115 18.03 13.81 -10.03
C PRO A 115 16.90 14.14 -11.02
N GLU A 116 17.25 14.39 -12.29
CA GLU A 116 16.32 14.70 -13.36
C GLU A 116 15.39 13.52 -13.74
N LYS A 117 15.77 12.29 -13.40
CA LYS A 117 14.96 11.09 -13.68
C LYS A 117 14.04 10.70 -12.53
N VAL A 118 14.27 11.21 -11.32
CA VAL A 118 13.58 10.77 -10.09
C VAL A 118 12.07 10.92 -10.22
N ASN A 119 11.58 12.11 -10.57
CA ASN A 119 10.14 12.37 -10.67
C ASN A 119 9.49 11.47 -11.74
N GLY A 120 10.15 11.31 -12.89
CA GLY A 120 9.67 10.40 -13.93
C GLY A 120 9.58 8.95 -13.46
N LEU A 121 10.55 8.48 -12.68
CA LEU A 121 10.52 7.13 -12.10
C LEU A 121 9.44 6.96 -11.02
N LEU A 122 9.26 7.96 -10.16
CA LEU A 122 8.21 7.97 -9.12
C LEU A 122 6.81 7.92 -9.75
N ASP A 123 6.57 8.76 -10.76
CA ASP A 123 5.29 8.82 -11.44
C ASP A 123 5.01 7.55 -12.25
N ASN A 124 6.03 6.93 -12.83
CA ASN A 124 5.87 5.69 -13.60
C ASN A 124 5.97 4.40 -12.77
N ALA A 125 6.18 4.49 -11.45
CA ALA A 125 6.20 3.31 -10.60
C ALA A 125 4.82 2.64 -10.59
N GLN A 126 4.79 1.33 -10.89
CA GLN A 126 3.54 0.57 -11.08
C GLN A 126 2.56 0.73 -9.91
N TYR A 127 3.05 0.62 -8.68
CA TYR A 127 2.19 0.72 -7.51
C TYR A 127 1.76 2.17 -7.20
N THR A 128 2.55 3.19 -7.59
CA THR A 128 2.11 4.59 -7.53
C THR A 128 0.92 4.82 -8.46
N GLN A 129 1.00 4.30 -9.69
CA GLN A 129 -0.12 4.38 -10.65
C GLN A 129 -1.34 3.61 -10.16
N ALA A 130 -1.16 2.36 -9.70
CA ALA A 130 -2.24 1.55 -9.14
C ALA A 130 -2.90 2.22 -7.92
N ALA A 131 -2.12 2.87 -7.05
CA ALA A 131 -2.64 3.64 -5.93
C ALA A 131 -3.48 4.83 -6.40
N ARG A 132 -2.97 5.63 -7.36
CA ARG A 132 -3.72 6.76 -7.95
C ARG A 132 -5.01 6.30 -8.63
N ASP A 133 -4.96 5.20 -9.39
CA ASP A 133 -6.11 4.63 -10.08
C ASP A 133 -7.15 4.11 -9.10
N SER A 134 -6.72 3.50 -8.00
CA SER A 134 -7.61 3.01 -6.94
C SER A 134 -8.37 4.11 -6.19
N GLN A 135 -7.92 5.36 -6.28
CA GLN A 135 -8.63 6.51 -5.71
C GLN A 135 -9.67 7.10 -6.68
N LYS A 136 -9.71 6.65 -7.94
CA LYS A 136 -10.70 7.12 -8.91
C LYS A 136 -12.05 6.47 -8.62
N ARG A 137 -13.12 7.23 -8.84
CA ARG A 137 -14.49 6.72 -8.73
C ARG A 137 -14.72 5.62 -9.75
N THR A 138 -15.24 4.48 -9.30
CA THR A 138 -15.76 3.44 -10.18
C THR A 138 -17.08 3.89 -10.80
N ASP A 139 -17.21 3.75 -12.12
CA ASP A 139 -18.49 3.97 -12.82
C ASP A 139 -19.50 2.89 -12.39
N PRO A 140 -20.63 3.25 -11.76
CA PRO A 140 -21.65 2.28 -11.35
C PRO A 140 -22.30 1.53 -12.53
N ASN A 141 -22.18 2.04 -13.75
CA ASN A 141 -22.75 1.45 -14.95
C ASN A 141 -21.76 0.59 -15.75
N SER A 142 -20.48 0.51 -15.36
CA SER A 142 -19.46 -0.20 -16.13
C SER A 142 -19.67 -1.73 -16.18
N GLY A 143 -20.55 -2.26 -15.32
CA GLY A 143 -20.71 -3.69 -15.14
C GLY A 143 -19.48 -4.34 -14.53
N VAL A 144 -19.52 -5.67 -14.38
CA VAL A 144 -18.38 -6.45 -13.90
C VAL A 144 -17.34 -6.66 -15.00
N PHE A 145 -16.08 -6.82 -14.62
CA PHE A 145 -15.02 -7.21 -15.57
C PHE A 145 -15.37 -8.54 -16.25
N THR A 146 -15.28 -8.58 -17.58
CA THR A 146 -15.69 -9.74 -18.41
C THR A 146 -14.53 -10.70 -18.74
N ASP A 147 -13.29 -10.27 -18.48
CA ASP A 147 -12.06 -11.01 -18.74
C ASP A 147 -11.78 -12.13 -17.72
N ARG A 148 -12.65 -12.28 -16.72
CA ARG A 148 -12.51 -13.23 -15.59
C ARG A 148 -11.22 -13.03 -14.81
N ASN A 149 -10.65 -11.83 -14.82
CA ASN A 149 -9.48 -11.51 -14.03
C ASN A 149 -9.87 -11.23 -12.57
N PRO A 150 -9.54 -12.11 -11.61
CA PRO A 150 -9.89 -11.89 -10.20
C PRO A 150 -9.13 -10.69 -9.60
N ASP A 151 -7.98 -10.32 -10.17
CA ASP A 151 -7.14 -9.24 -9.65
C ASP A 151 -7.78 -7.86 -9.87
N ALA A 152 -8.65 -7.72 -10.89
CA ALA A 152 -9.31 -6.46 -11.22
C ALA A 152 -10.31 -5.99 -10.15
N GLY A 153 -10.74 -6.88 -9.25
CA GLY A 153 -11.62 -6.55 -8.13
C GLY A 153 -10.90 -5.95 -6.91
N TYR A 154 -9.56 -5.97 -6.88
CA TYR A 154 -8.78 -5.47 -5.75
C TYR A 154 -8.31 -4.03 -5.97
N ASN A 155 -8.50 -3.19 -4.96
CA ASN A 155 -7.90 -1.87 -4.91
C ASN A 155 -6.48 -1.95 -4.29
N ALA A 156 -5.63 -0.99 -4.63
CA ALA A 156 -4.27 -0.89 -4.09
C ALA A 156 -4.22 -0.52 -2.60
N PHE A 157 -5.38 -0.43 -1.92
CA PHE A 157 -5.47 -0.06 -0.50
C PHE A 157 -4.63 -0.98 0.41
N TRP A 158 -4.49 -2.26 0.05
CA TRP A 158 -3.74 -3.24 0.83
C TRP A 158 -2.23 -3.26 0.50
N ILE A 159 -1.77 -2.39 -0.38
CA ILE A 159 -0.40 -2.35 -0.88
C ILE A 159 0.21 -1.02 -0.52
N ASP A 160 1.29 -1.04 0.27
CA ASP A 160 2.12 0.14 0.50
C ASP A 160 3.50 -0.07 -0.15
N PRO A 161 3.70 0.41 -1.40
CA PRO A 161 4.99 0.34 -2.06
C PRO A 161 5.98 1.42 -1.55
N GLY A 162 5.54 2.33 -0.68
CA GLY A 162 6.23 3.59 -0.42
C GLY A 162 6.02 4.62 -1.53
N SER A 163 6.25 5.89 -1.20
CA SER A 163 6.04 7.01 -2.13
C SER A 163 7.33 7.52 -2.79
N GLU A 164 8.48 7.04 -2.34
CA GLU A 164 9.79 7.59 -2.70
C GLU A 164 10.87 6.49 -2.79
N TYR A 165 11.94 6.78 -3.53
CA TYR A 165 13.17 5.98 -3.48
C TYR A 165 13.94 6.29 -2.19
N GLY A 166 14.74 5.34 -1.69
CA GLY A 166 15.61 5.55 -0.55
C GLY A 166 16.58 6.70 -0.80
N ARG A 167 16.68 7.64 0.16
CA ARG A 167 17.62 8.77 0.10
C ARG A 167 18.72 8.59 1.12
N VAL A 168 19.97 8.59 0.67
CA VAL A 168 21.16 8.44 1.53
C VAL A 168 22.15 9.52 1.15
N ASN A 169 22.59 10.33 2.13
CA ASN A 169 23.49 11.46 1.90
C ASN A 169 23.00 12.44 0.84
N GLY A 170 21.67 12.65 0.76
CA GLY A 170 21.04 13.52 -0.22
C GLY A 170 20.83 12.89 -1.59
N GLU A 171 21.41 11.72 -1.87
CA GLU A 171 21.33 10.99 -3.14
C GLU A 171 20.18 9.96 -3.13
N TRP A 172 19.46 9.88 -4.25
CA TRP A 172 18.43 8.86 -4.45
C TRP A 172 19.05 7.53 -4.88
N ARG A 173 18.71 6.44 -4.19
CA ARG A 173 19.27 5.11 -4.43
C ARG A 173 18.43 4.33 -5.43
N SER A 174 19.10 3.80 -6.45
CA SER A 174 18.50 2.84 -7.39
C SER A 174 18.37 1.43 -6.81
N SER A 175 19.17 1.12 -5.78
CA SER A 175 19.28 -0.18 -5.12
C SER A 175 19.83 -0.04 -3.71
N TRP A 176 19.51 -0.99 -2.83
CA TRP A 176 20.09 -1.05 -1.48
C TRP A 176 21.50 -1.66 -1.46
N ILE A 177 21.80 -2.60 -2.35
CA ILE A 177 23.12 -3.21 -2.44
C ILE A 177 24.11 -2.22 -3.07
N THR A 178 25.10 -1.82 -2.27
CA THR A 178 26.23 -0.96 -2.69
C THR A 178 27.46 -1.77 -3.08
N SER A 179 27.61 -2.97 -2.52
CA SER A 179 28.71 -3.89 -2.79
C SER A 179 28.15 -5.32 -2.98
N PRO A 180 28.47 -6.01 -4.09
CA PRO A 180 29.41 -5.61 -5.14
C PRO A 180 28.93 -4.43 -6.00
N ALA A 181 29.84 -3.81 -6.75
CA ALA A 181 29.57 -2.57 -7.49
C ALA A 181 28.44 -2.68 -8.53
N ASN A 182 28.12 -3.90 -8.99
CA ASN A 182 27.01 -4.20 -9.88
C ASN A 182 25.64 -4.24 -9.17
N GLY A 183 25.59 -4.07 -7.85
CA GLY A 183 24.37 -4.04 -7.05
C GLY A 183 23.61 -5.38 -7.02
N GLN A 184 24.28 -6.49 -7.28
CA GLN A 184 23.68 -7.83 -7.23
C GLN A 184 23.96 -8.51 -5.89
N ILE A 185 23.10 -9.46 -5.49
CA ILE A 185 23.35 -10.29 -4.32
C ILE A 185 24.62 -11.12 -4.58
N PRO A 186 25.63 -11.07 -3.69
CA PRO A 186 26.87 -11.80 -3.87
C PRO A 186 26.71 -13.28 -3.49
N TYR A 187 26.00 -14.04 -4.32
CA TYR A 187 25.84 -15.48 -4.09
C TYR A 187 27.19 -16.20 -4.11
N ASN A 188 27.44 -17.01 -3.08
CA ASN A 188 28.52 -17.99 -3.10
C ASN A 188 27.99 -19.39 -3.43
N ARG A 189 28.91 -20.31 -3.77
CA ARG A 189 28.59 -21.70 -4.12
C ARG A 189 27.92 -22.50 -2.98
N ALA A 190 27.92 -21.97 -1.75
CA ALA A 190 27.30 -22.57 -0.58
C ALA A 190 25.86 -22.06 -0.32
N GLY A 191 25.37 -21.07 -1.08
CA GLY A 191 24.00 -20.58 -0.98
C GLY A 191 23.73 -19.56 0.14
N ASN A 192 24.78 -18.95 0.70
CA ASN A 192 24.65 -17.81 1.64
C ASN A 192 24.81 -16.48 0.93
#